data_AF-A0A8W8IQV7-F1
#
_entry.id   AF-A0A8W8IQV7-F1
#
_cell.length_a   1.000
_cell.length_b   1.000
_cell.length_c   1.000
_cell.angle_alpha   90.00
_cell.angle_beta   90.00
_cell.angle_gamma   90.00
#
_symmetry.space_group_name_H-M   'P 1'
#
loop_
_entity.id
_entity.type
_entity.pdbx_description
1 polymer ?
#
loop_
_entity_poly.entity_id
_entity_poly.type
_entity_poly.pdbx_seq_one_letter_code
_entity_poly.pdbx_strand_id
1 'polypeptide(L)'
;AFQFRSPAYVKYAGSSVPGLLNAERMSEFWLRYAYGHDYLKVNHLDLLAGKHLTEEWLNSKEASYVDVKHLPQKLREGYATSANSVPNVTLSTFVKPVFLNPLFSPLLADDEKIRGSPSTYMLTAEFDPLRDDGFYMTKRLREMNVAVEHRHFTGMDHGYLSVFSYQNSVKAVTEICNYLDKSL
;
A
#
# COMPACT_ATOMS: atom_id res chain seq x y z
N ALA A 1 -0.41 -3.47 -0.03
CA ALA A 1 0.71 -3.89 -0.87
C ALA A 1 0.21 -5.12 -1.60
N PHE A 2 0.61 -6.34 -1.24
CA PHE A 2 0.16 -7.54 -1.96
C PHE A 2 -1.12 -8.20 -1.41
N GLN A 3 -1.51 -7.94 -0.15
CA GLN A 3 -2.63 -8.64 0.49
C GLN A 3 -4.00 -8.05 0.17
N PHE A 4 -4.11 -6.77 -0.16
CA PHE A 4 -5.39 -6.04 -0.33
C PHE A 4 -6.31 -6.09 0.90
N ARG A 5 -5.75 -6.31 2.10
CA ARG A 5 -6.50 -6.49 3.36
C ARG A 5 -6.19 -5.46 4.43
N SER A 6 -5.36 -4.44 4.17
CA SER A 6 -5.14 -3.43 5.21
C SER A 6 -6.43 -2.65 5.52
N PRO A 7 -6.55 -2.02 6.70
CA PRO A 7 -7.72 -1.21 7.05
C PRO A 7 -8.17 -0.23 5.96
N ALA A 8 -7.24 0.42 5.27
CA ALA A 8 -7.54 1.33 4.16
C ALA A 8 -8.16 0.60 2.95
N TYR A 9 -7.59 -0.53 2.52
CA TYR A 9 -8.14 -1.33 1.43
C TYR A 9 -9.55 -1.83 1.75
N VAL A 10 -9.76 -2.34 2.97
CA VAL A 10 -11.08 -2.85 3.40
C VAL A 10 -12.10 -1.71 3.47
N LYS A 11 -11.72 -0.55 4.02
CA LYS A 11 -12.62 0.60 4.14
C LYS A 11 -13.09 1.14 2.80
N TYR A 12 -12.24 1.11 1.77
CA TYR A 12 -12.54 1.67 0.45
C TYR A 12 -12.90 0.63 -0.62
N ALA A 13 -13.04 -0.64 -0.24
CA ALA A 13 -13.67 -1.66 -1.08
C ALA A 13 -15.18 -1.44 -1.16
N GLY A 14 -15.76 -1.54 -2.35
CA GLY A 14 -17.16 -1.27 -2.65
C GLY A 14 -17.55 0.21 -2.53
N SER A 15 -16.58 1.09 -2.27
CA SER A 15 -16.81 2.51 -2.04
C SER A 15 -16.62 3.33 -3.32
N SER A 16 -17.48 4.32 -3.52
CA SER A 16 -17.28 5.39 -4.52
C SER A 16 -16.34 6.49 -4.03
N VAL A 17 -15.87 6.41 -2.77
CA VAL A 17 -14.90 7.31 -2.14
C VAL A 17 -13.64 6.52 -1.76
N PRO A 18 -12.45 7.02 -2.08
CA PRO A 18 -12.18 8.25 -2.85
C PRO A 18 -12.54 8.11 -4.34
N GLY A 19 -12.87 9.24 -4.98
CA GLY A 19 -13.37 9.25 -6.36
C GLY A 19 -12.30 8.91 -7.41
N LEU A 20 -11.02 9.20 -7.13
CA LEU A 20 -9.93 8.94 -8.07
C LEU A 20 -9.45 7.48 -8.03
N LEU A 21 -9.18 6.94 -6.84
CA LEU A 21 -8.61 5.60 -6.67
C LEU A 21 -9.22 4.84 -5.49
N ASN A 22 -10.12 3.90 -5.77
CA ASN A 22 -10.62 2.94 -4.76
C ASN A 22 -9.87 1.59 -4.84
N ALA A 23 -10.25 0.64 -3.97
CA ALA A 23 -9.60 -0.66 -3.88
C ALA A 23 -9.73 -1.49 -5.17
N GLU A 24 -10.86 -1.40 -5.86
CA GLU A 24 -11.13 -2.07 -7.14
C GLU A 24 -10.18 -1.57 -8.22
N ARG A 25 -10.13 -0.25 -8.44
CA ARG A 25 -9.21 0.35 -9.42
C ARG A 25 -7.77 0.02 -9.10
N MET A 26 -7.38 0.05 -7.83
CA MET A 26 -6.01 -0.27 -7.45
C MET A 26 -5.66 -1.74 -7.71
N SER A 27 -6.55 -2.68 -7.37
CA SER A 27 -6.29 -4.11 -7.63
C SER A 27 -6.25 -4.43 -9.14
N GLU A 28 -7.03 -3.74 -9.96
CA GLU A 28 -6.89 -3.79 -11.42
C GLU A 28 -5.55 -3.21 -11.90
N PHE A 29 -5.11 -2.06 -11.38
CA PHE A 29 -3.81 -1.47 -11.72
C PHE A 29 -2.64 -2.37 -11.35
N TRP A 30 -2.70 -3.05 -10.20
CA TRP A 30 -1.72 -4.08 -9.82
C TRP A 30 -1.64 -5.19 -10.87
N LEU A 31 -2.79 -5.72 -11.31
CA LEU A 31 -2.82 -6.78 -12.32
C LEU A 31 -2.33 -6.31 -13.69
N ARG A 32 -2.70 -5.10 -14.12
CA ARG A 32 -2.20 -4.50 -15.37
C ARG A 32 -0.69 -4.31 -15.35
N TYR A 33 -0.15 -3.84 -14.23
CA TYR A 33 1.30 -3.68 -14.08
C TYR A 33 2.02 -5.05 -14.04
N ALA A 34 1.44 -6.03 -13.35
CA ALA A 34 2.01 -7.38 -13.20
C ALA A 34 2.01 -8.19 -14.51
N TYR A 35 0.94 -8.10 -15.29
CA TYR A 35 0.66 -9.03 -16.39
C TYR A 35 0.40 -8.37 -17.74
N GLY A 36 0.43 -7.04 -17.82
CA GLY A 36 0.13 -6.31 -19.05
C GLY A 36 -1.26 -6.66 -19.58
N HIS A 37 -1.34 -7.08 -20.84
CA HIS A 37 -2.60 -7.48 -21.48
C HIS A 37 -3.23 -8.76 -20.90
N ASP A 38 -2.44 -9.58 -20.20
CA ASP A 38 -2.92 -10.83 -19.58
C ASP A 38 -3.63 -10.62 -18.24
N TYR A 39 -3.79 -9.37 -17.78
CA TYR A 39 -4.40 -9.05 -16.49
C TYR A 39 -5.82 -9.61 -16.30
N LEU A 40 -6.58 -9.79 -17.39
CA LEU A 40 -7.93 -10.37 -17.38
C LEU A 40 -7.97 -11.86 -17.01
N LYS A 41 -6.82 -12.54 -16.95
CA LYS A 41 -6.72 -13.93 -16.46
C LYS A 41 -6.97 -14.02 -14.95
N VAL A 42 -6.90 -12.90 -14.23
CA VAL A 42 -7.16 -12.83 -12.79
C VAL A 42 -8.35 -11.91 -12.54
N ASN A 43 -9.34 -12.41 -11.80
CA ASN A 43 -10.42 -11.56 -11.30
C ASN A 43 -9.90 -10.72 -10.13
N HIS A 44 -9.82 -9.40 -10.28
CA HIS A 44 -9.34 -8.49 -9.25
C HIS A 44 -10.20 -8.56 -7.96
N LEU A 45 -11.49 -8.89 -8.08
CA LEU A 45 -12.36 -9.09 -6.91
C LEU A 45 -11.97 -10.31 -6.07
N ASP A 46 -11.38 -11.34 -6.68
CA ASP A 46 -10.83 -12.47 -5.94
C ASP A 46 -9.60 -12.05 -5.11
N LEU A 47 -8.82 -11.07 -5.59
CA LEU A 47 -7.72 -10.47 -4.82
C LEU A 47 -8.23 -9.64 -3.65
N LEU A 48 -9.24 -8.79 -3.87
CA LEU A 48 -9.86 -7.99 -2.80
C LEU A 48 -10.53 -8.87 -1.73
N ALA A 49 -11.11 -10.00 -2.14
CA ALA A 49 -11.62 -11.00 -1.22
C ALA A 49 -10.50 -11.78 -0.50
N GLY A 50 -9.22 -11.57 -0.85
CA GLY A 50 -8.08 -12.25 -0.26
C GLY A 50 -7.94 -13.72 -0.64
N LYS A 51 -8.57 -14.18 -1.73
CA LYS A 51 -8.56 -15.60 -2.14
C LYS A 51 -7.16 -16.10 -2.51
N HIS A 52 -6.24 -15.20 -2.87
CA HIS A 52 -4.84 -15.55 -3.14
C HIS A 52 -4.04 -15.85 -1.87
N LEU A 53 -4.54 -15.54 -0.67
CA LEU A 53 -3.80 -15.66 0.57
C LEU A 53 -3.99 -17.05 1.20
N THR A 54 -3.07 -17.97 0.91
CA THR A 54 -3.00 -19.27 1.60
C THR A 54 -2.47 -19.11 3.02
N GLU A 55 -2.68 -20.12 3.87
CA GLU A 55 -2.11 -20.16 5.23
C GLU A 55 -0.58 -20.06 5.22
N GLU A 56 0.07 -20.77 4.30
CA GLU A 56 1.53 -20.67 4.08
C GLU A 56 1.96 -19.23 3.79
N TRP A 57 1.20 -18.50 2.96
CA TRP A 57 1.51 -17.12 2.64
C TRP A 57 1.27 -16.20 3.85
N LEU A 58 0.18 -16.38 4.59
CA LEU A 58 -0.12 -15.57 5.78
C LEU A 58 0.92 -15.77 6.92
N ASN A 59 1.54 -16.95 6.99
CA ASN A 59 2.59 -17.27 7.96
C ASN A 59 4.01 -16.94 7.48
N SER A 60 4.14 -16.34 6.28
CA SER A 60 5.44 -15.98 5.71
C SER A 60 6.08 -14.75 6.36
N LYS A 61 7.39 -14.60 6.17
CA LYS A 61 8.12 -13.39 6.55
C LYS A 61 7.54 -12.16 5.87
N GLU A 62 7.15 -12.27 4.60
CA GLU A 62 6.61 -11.19 3.80
C GLU A 62 5.28 -10.66 4.36
N ALA A 63 4.43 -11.57 4.86
CA ALA A 63 3.18 -11.20 5.51
C ALA A 63 3.37 -10.44 6.83
N SER A 64 4.48 -10.70 7.54
CA SER A 64 4.78 -9.99 8.79
C SER A 64 4.97 -8.48 8.58
N TYR A 65 5.48 -8.05 7.42
CA TYR A 65 5.74 -6.62 7.12
C TYR A 65 4.47 -5.79 6.90
N VAL A 66 3.34 -6.43 6.61
CA VAL A 66 2.04 -5.78 6.36
C VAL A 66 1.02 -6.11 7.45
N ASP A 67 1.49 -6.60 8.60
CA ASP A 67 0.67 -6.88 9.77
C ASP A 67 0.08 -5.57 10.33
N VAL A 68 -1.23 -5.57 10.58
CA VAL A 68 -1.98 -4.44 11.12
C VAL A 68 -1.39 -3.88 12.42
N LYS A 69 -0.66 -4.69 13.20
CA LYS A 69 0.03 -4.24 14.42
C LYS A 69 1.03 -3.11 14.15
N HIS A 70 1.54 -3.02 12.92
CA HIS A 70 2.50 -2.03 12.48
C HIS A 70 1.88 -0.66 12.15
N LEU A 71 0.56 -0.56 12.11
CA LEU A 71 -0.15 0.70 11.92
C LEU A 71 -0.35 1.46 13.25
N PRO A 72 -0.45 2.80 13.22
CA PRO A 72 -0.87 3.60 14.36
C PRO A 72 -2.22 3.15 14.92
N GLN A 73 -2.40 3.22 16.24
CA GLN A 73 -3.60 2.73 16.93
C GLN A 73 -4.91 3.21 16.29
N LYS A 74 -5.03 4.51 16.03
CA LYS A 74 -6.21 5.14 15.41
C LYS A 74 -6.60 4.52 14.06
N LEU A 75 -5.63 4.01 13.28
CA LEU A 75 -5.90 3.40 11.98
C LEU A 75 -6.30 1.92 12.09
N ARG A 76 -6.15 1.31 13.27
CA ARG A 76 -6.55 -0.08 13.56
C ARG A 76 -7.95 -0.17 14.16
N GLU A 77 -8.49 0.95 14.66
CA GLU A 77 -9.80 0.99 15.30
C GLU A 77 -10.92 0.65 14.31
N GLY A 78 -11.84 -0.22 14.74
CA GLY A 78 -12.95 -0.68 13.89
C GLY A 78 -12.55 -1.59 12.74
N TYR A 79 -11.25 -1.91 12.59
CA TYR A 79 -10.80 -2.90 11.61
C TYR A 79 -11.18 -4.31 12.09
N ALA A 80 -12.19 -4.87 11.45
CA ALA A 80 -12.46 -6.30 11.50
C ALA A 80 -11.93 -6.93 10.22
N THR A 81 -11.16 -8.01 10.35
CA THR A 81 -10.84 -8.86 9.20
C THR A 81 -12.15 -9.45 8.68
N SER A 82 -12.67 -8.93 7.56
CA SER A 82 -13.83 -9.54 6.91
C SER A 82 -13.50 -10.98 6.49
N ALA A 83 -14.49 -11.84 6.71
CA ALA A 83 -14.40 -13.29 6.77
C ALA A 83 -13.60 -13.97 5.65
N ASN A 84 -12.76 -14.91 6.08
CA ASN A 84 -12.25 -16.10 5.41
C ASN A 84 -12.95 -16.44 4.09
N SER A 85 -12.48 -15.86 2.99
CA SER A 85 -12.73 -16.45 1.69
C SER A 85 -11.95 -17.76 1.60
N VAL A 86 -12.52 -18.76 0.94
CA VAL A 86 -11.82 -20.02 0.70
C VAL A 86 -10.60 -19.71 -0.19
N PRO A 87 -9.37 -20.02 0.26
CA PRO A 87 -8.19 -19.78 -0.55
C PRO A 87 -8.27 -20.51 -1.89
N ASN A 88 -7.93 -19.81 -2.96
CA ASN A 88 -7.76 -20.35 -4.30
C ASN A 88 -6.26 -20.60 -4.52
N VAL A 89 -5.85 -21.86 -4.40
CA VAL A 89 -4.44 -22.26 -4.54
C VAL A 89 -3.91 -21.94 -5.93
N THR A 90 -4.69 -22.16 -6.99
CA THR A 90 -4.28 -21.83 -8.37
C THR A 90 -3.99 -20.33 -8.52
N LEU A 91 -4.87 -19.49 -8.00
CA LEU A 91 -4.67 -18.04 -7.98
C LEU A 91 -3.43 -17.67 -7.18
N SER A 92 -3.28 -18.21 -5.96
CA SER A 92 -2.11 -18.00 -5.11
C SER A 92 -0.81 -18.34 -5.84
N THR A 93 -0.71 -19.53 -6.43
CA THR A 93 0.47 -19.98 -7.17
C THR A 93 0.77 -19.06 -8.36
N PHE A 94 -0.26 -18.55 -9.04
CA PHE A 94 -0.09 -17.66 -10.18
C PHE A 94 0.43 -16.27 -9.77
N VAL A 95 -0.10 -15.68 -8.68
CA VAL A 95 0.23 -14.30 -8.29
C VAL A 95 1.44 -14.16 -7.39
N LYS A 96 1.71 -15.16 -6.54
CA LYS A 96 2.76 -15.12 -5.53
C LYS A 96 4.15 -14.76 -6.08
N PRO A 97 4.65 -15.34 -7.20
CA PRO A 97 5.98 -15.02 -7.70
C PRO A 97 6.16 -13.55 -8.10
N VAL A 98 5.11 -12.92 -8.63
CA VAL A 98 5.15 -11.52 -9.04
C VAL A 98 4.92 -10.61 -7.84
N PHE A 99 3.89 -10.90 -7.03
CA PHE A 99 3.51 -10.03 -5.92
C PHE A 99 4.54 -10.00 -4.79
N LEU A 100 5.30 -11.08 -4.61
CA LEU A 100 6.40 -11.15 -3.64
C LEU A 100 7.75 -10.67 -4.19
N ASN A 101 7.84 -10.32 -5.48
CA ASN A 101 9.06 -9.78 -6.04
C ASN A 101 9.33 -8.37 -5.47
N PRO A 102 10.50 -8.07 -4.87
CA PRO A 102 10.82 -6.74 -4.36
C PRO A 102 10.80 -5.61 -5.40
N LEU A 103 10.98 -5.91 -6.68
CA LEU A 103 10.85 -4.92 -7.76
C LEU A 103 9.39 -4.53 -8.03
N PHE A 104 8.45 -5.38 -7.61
CA PHE A 104 7.02 -5.14 -7.71
C PHE A 104 6.42 -4.63 -6.39
N SER A 105 6.86 -5.21 -5.27
CA SER A 105 6.49 -4.82 -3.91
C SER A 105 7.75 -4.38 -3.14
N PRO A 106 8.19 -3.11 -3.26
CA PRO A 106 9.42 -2.62 -2.62
C PRO A 106 9.49 -2.80 -1.11
N LEU A 107 8.34 -2.85 -0.44
CA LEU A 107 8.23 -3.13 0.99
C LEU A 107 8.88 -4.48 1.39
N LEU A 108 9.02 -5.40 0.44
CA LEU A 108 9.55 -6.74 0.64
C LEU A 108 11.05 -6.87 0.32
N ALA A 109 11.72 -5.78 -0.06
CA ALA A 109 13.16 -5.80 -0.22
C ALA A 109 13.86 -6.24 1.06
N ASP A 110 15.02 -6.89 0.91
CA ASP A 110 15.85 -7.28 2.04
C ASP A 110 16.30 -6.07 2.88
N ASP A 111 16.67 -6.34 4.13
CA ASP A 111 17.00 -5.29 5.09
C ASP A 111 18.23 -4.48 4.69
N GLU A 112 19.15 -5.05 3.91
CA GLU A 112 20.32 -4.36 3.39
C GLU A 112 19.92 -3.29 2.38
N LYS A 113 19.07 -3.63 1.40
CA LYS A 113 18.53 -2.67 0.43
C LYS A 113 17.69 -1.58 1.09
N ILE A 114 16.87 -1.94 2.08
CA ILE A 114 16.07 -0.95 2.82
C ILE A 114 16.99 -0.03 3.62
N ARG A 115 17.99 -0.56 4.31
CA ARG A 115 19.00 0.24 5.03
C ARG A 115 19.80 1.15 4.10
N GLY A 116 20.07 0.69 2.88
CA GLY A 116 20.74 1.47 1.83
C GLY A 116 19.87 2.53 1.15
N SER A 117 18.59 2.66 1.54
CA SER A 117 17.71 3.69 0.98
C SER A 117 18.16 5.09 1.42
N PRO A 118 18.01 6.11 0.55
CA PRO A 118 18.32 7.48 0.91
C PRO A 118 17.36 8.00 1.99
N SER A 119 17.71 9.14 2.60
CA SER A 119 16.75 9.90 3.41
C SER A 119 15.45 10.07 2.60
N THR A 120 14.32 9.73 3.20
CA THR A 120 13.05 9.61 2.50
C THR A 120 12.01 10.58 3.04
N TYR A 121 11.32 11.28 2.14
CA TYR A 121 10.06 11.96 2.46
C TYR A 121 8.89 11.05 2.03
N MET A 122 8.08 10.62 2.98
CA MET A 122 6.89 9.83 2.72
C MET A 122 5.63 10.69 2.84
N LEU A 123 4.77 10.65 1.84
CA LEU A 123 3.48 11.34 1.83
C LEU A 123 2.34 10.33 1.77
N THR A 124 1.32 10.50 2.61
CA THR A 124 0.12 9.66 2.59
C THR A 124 -1.13 10.51 2.75
N ALA A 125 -2.24 10.04 2.20
CA ALA A 125 -3.56 10.69 2.28
C ALA A 125 -4.56 9.83 3.07
N GLU A 126 -5.52 10.44 3.75
CA GLU A 126 -6.48 9.71 4.60
C GLU A 126 -7.44 8.82 3.80
N PHE A 127 -7.96 9.36 2.69
CA PHE A 127 -8.88 8.70 1.78
C PHE A 127 -8.11 8.06 0.62
N ASP A 128 -7.17 7.17 0.93
CA ASP A 128 -6.36 6.46 -0.06
C ASP A 128 -6.26 4.97 0.31
N PRO A 129 -6.63 4.01 -0.56
CA PRO A 129 -6.42 2.59 -0.31
C PRO A 129 -4.94 2.23 -0.07
N LEU A 130 -4.00 2.98 -0.65
CA LEU A 130 -2.55 2.80 -0.46
C LEU A 130 -2.02 3.41 0.84
N ARG A 131 -2.85 4.12 1.60
CA ARG A 131 -2.43 4.83 2.83
C ARG A 131 -1.56 3.94 3.71
N ASP A 132 -2.09 2.77 4.07
CA ASP A 132 -1.43 1.88 5.04
C ASP A 132 -0.10 1.32 4.50
N ASP A 133 0.03 1.16 3.18
CA ASP A 133 1.30 0.74 2.57
C ASP A 133 2.41 1.76 2.80
N GLY A 134 2.06 3.05 2.73
CA GLY A 134 2.97 4.14 3.08
C GLY A 134 3.38 4.12 4.56
N PHE A 135 2.45 3.75 5.46
CA PHE A 135 2.76 3.57 6.89
C PHE A 135 3.68 2.37 7.13
N TYR A 136 3.42 1.23 6.48
CA TYR A 136 4.28 0.04 6.58
C TYR A 136 5.70 0.33 6.10
N MET A 137 5.85 0.97 4.93
CA MET A 137 7.15 1.35 4.40
C MET A 137 7.88 2.34 5.31
N THR A 138 7.18 3.36 5.81
CA THR A 138 7.74 4.33 6.76
C THR A 138 8.28 3.65 8.01
N LYS A 139 7.51 2.74 8.60
CA LYS A 139 7.94 2.01 9.79
C LYS A 139 9.19 1.18 9.50
N ARG A 140 9.20 0.45 8.38
CA ARG A 140 10.31 -0.40 7.99
C ARG A 140 11.60 0.40 7.76
N LEU A 141 11.52 1.50 7.03
CA LEU A 141 12.65 2.40 6.80
C LEU A 141 13.24 2.91 8.13
N ARG A 142 12.37 3.36 9.06
CA ARG A 142 12.79 3.82 10.39
C ARG A 142 13.46 2.72 11.22
N GLU A 143 12.93 1.49 11.19
CA GLU A 143 13.55 0.34 11.87
C GLU A 143 14.92 -0.01 11.30
N MET A 144 15.16 0.28 10.03
CA MET A 144 16.47 0.13 9.38
C MET A 144 17.39 1.34 9.54
N ASN A 145 17.03 2.30 10.41
CA ASN A 145 17.75 3.55 10.67
C ASN A 145 17.86 4.49 9.46
N VAL A 146 16.91 4.42 8.52
CA VAL A 146 16.76 5.42 7.47
C VAL A 146 16.04 6.64 8.03
N ALA A 147 16.55 7.84 7.75
CA ALA A 147 15.86 9.08 8.09
C ALA A 147 14.57 9.21 7.26
N VAL A 148 13.42 9.34 7.93
CA VAL A 148 12.13 9.45 7.27
C VAL A 148 11.27 10.58 7.84
N GLU A 149 11.03 11.60 7.01
CA GLU A 149 9.97 12.58 7.25
C GLU A 149 8.67 12.03 6.66
N HIS A 150 7.70 11.69 7.53
CA HIS A 150 6.41 11.16 7.10
C HIS A 150 5.31 12.17 7.35
N ARG A 151 4.62 12.56 6.29
CA ARG A 151 3.50 13.50 6.30
C ARG A 151 2.22 12.78 5.91
N HIS A 152 1.23 12.85 6.81
CA HIS A 152 -0.10 12.30 6.58
C HIS A 152 -1.11 13.44 6.49
N PHE A 153 -1.78 13.57 5.34
CA PHE A 153 -2.78 14.61 5.09
C PHE A 153 -4.20 14.07 5.29
N THR A 154 -4.81 14.51 6.39
CA THR A 154 -6.24 14.30 6.69
C THR A 154 -7.11 14.97 5.64
N GLY A 155 -8.23 14.34 5.29
CA GLY A 155 -9.22 14.88 4.36
C GLY A 155 -8.85 14.81 2.88
N MET A 156 -7.65 14.34 2.53
CA MET A 156 -7.19 14.22 1.15
C MET A 156 -7.34 12.81 0.62
N ASP A 157 -7.50 12.69 -0.70
CA ASP A 157 -7.56 11.44 -1.44
C ASP A 157 -6.29 11.16 -2.25
N HIS A 158 -6.23 9.96 -2.85
CA HIS A 158 -5.15 9.62 -3.76
C HIS A 158 -5.01 10.64 -4.89
N GLY A 159 -3.78 11.01 -5.24
CA GLY A 159 -3.49 11.93 -6.35
C GLY A 159 -3.82 13.41 -6.09
N TYR A 160 -4.19 13.79 -4.86
CA TYR A 160 -4.54 15.19 -4.53
C TYR A 160 -3.45 16.21 -4.89
N LEU A 161 -2.17 15.80 -4.97
CA LEU A 161 -1.04 16.64 -5.41
C LEU A 161 -1.19 17.19 -6.84
N SER A 162 -1.99 16.54 -7.69
CA SER A 162 -2.25 16.98 -9.06
C SER A 162 -3.43 17.95 -9.15
N VAL A 163 -4.10 18.22 -8.03
CA VAL A 163 -5.29 19.08 -7.96
C VAL A 163 -4.89 20.41 -7.35
N PHE A 164 -4.27 21.28 -8.15
CA PHE A 164 -3.69 22.56 -7.68
C PHE A 164 -4.71 23.53 -7.05
N SER A 165 -6.01 23.34 -7.27
CA SER A 165 -7.05 24.09 -6.57
C SER A 165 -7.19 23.74 -5.09
N TYR A 166 -6.62 22.61 -4.64
CA TYR A 166 -6.58 22.24 -3.23
C TYR A 166 -5.44 22.95 -2.52
N GLN A 167 -5.76 23.69 -1.45
CA GLN A 167 -4.75 24.34 -0.61
C GLN A 167 -3.74 23.33 -0.04
N ASN A 168 -4.20 22.14 0.32
CA ASN A 168 -3.34 21.06 0.81
C ASN A 168 -2.39 20.53 -0.29
N SER A 169 -2.78 20.57 -1.56
CA SER A 169 -1.88 20.23 -2.68
C SER A 169 -0.70 21.20 -2.72
N VAL A 170 -0.97 22.50 -2.72
CA VAL A 170 0.07 23.54 -2.71
C VAL A 170 0.98 23.39 -1.49
N LYS A 171 0.39 23.21 -0.30
CA LYS A 171 1.13 22.98 0.94
C LYS A 171 2.05 21.77 0.86
N ALA A 172 1.54 20.63 0.38
CA ALA A 172 2.33 19.40 0.28
C ALA A 172 3.49 19.56 -0.72
N VAL A 173 3.26 20.20 -1.87
CA VAL A 173 4.33 20.52 -2.83
C VAL A 173 5.39 21.41 -2.19
N THR A 174 5.00 22.46 -1.46
CA THR A 174 5.95 23.31 -0.74
C THR A 174 6.75 22.54 0.31
N GLU A 175 6.12 21.65 1.08
CA GLU A 175 6.81 20.80 2.05
C GLU A 175 7.82 19.85 1.37
N ILE A 176 7.47 19.28 0.22
CA ILE A 176 8.37 18.45 -0.59
C ILE A 176 9.57 19.27 -1.09
N CYS A 177 9.36 20.46 -1.65
CA CYS A 177 10.45 21.34 -2.09
C CYS A 177 11.39 21.67 -0.93
N ASN A 178 10.85 22.08 0.22
CA ASN A 178 11.65 22.39 1.40
C ASN A 178 12.45 21.19 1.93
N TYR A 179 11.92 19.97 1.79
CA TYR A 179 12.63 18.75 2.15
C TYR A 179 13.80 18.49 1.19
N LEU A 180 13.57 18.65 -0.12
CA LEU A 180 14.60 18.48 -1.15
C LEU A 180 15.72 19.52 -0.99
N ASP A 181 15.39 20.78 -0.75
CA ASP A 181 16.38 21.87 -0.58
C ASP A 181 17.31 21.65 0.62
N LYS A 182 16.88 20.90 1.64
CA LYS A 182 17.72 20.53 2.80
C LYS A 182 18.59 19.30 2.55
N SER A 183 18.25 18.52 1.53
CA SER A 183 18.81 17.18 1.28
C SER A 183 19.72 17.12 0.05
N LEU A 184 19.78 18.20 -0.74
CA LEU A 184 20.64 18.42 -1.90
C LEU A 184 21.78 19.39 -1.54
#